data_AF-A0A7I7X5V4-F1
#
_entry.id   AF-A0A7I7X5V4-F1
#
_cell.length_a   1.000
_cell.length_b   1.000
_cell.length_c   1.000
_cell.angle_alpha   90.00
_cell.angle_beta   90.00
_cell.angle_gamma   90.00
#
_symmetry.space_group_name_H-M   'P 1'
#
loop_
_entity.id
_entity.type
_entity.pdbx_description
1 polymer ?
#
loop_
_entity_poly.entity_id
_entity_poly.type
_entity_poly.pdbx_seq_one_letter_code
_entity_poly.pdbx_strand_id
1 'polypeptide(L)'
;MSNGNPVVHVNRARLLLMIGMAVFFVASYVVTVALYERAGCGCPRHLTEGLASADGTTVIIDIEDLQTVKGTLTGKVTITPGPSLLDPNTHGLTEDLSIAVHSAVTPTKRSWTKGTVPGEFPVPLTISGNSAKWPFDHYKTGPITVDVMRGDATMPERMSVTFVDHIAGWKNEIASDRDTGPYRVALHRSPSTVAFGAVIVGVLVALAVVAVVVAVLTFLGWRKFQPPMTTWYAAMLFAVVPLRNALPDAPPIGSWIDVTITLWVIVALVMSMLLFIYCWWRDLNPDATPAAVPA
;
A
#
# COMPACT_ATOMS: atom_id res chain seq x y z
N MET A 1 -25.99 -47.38 -36.38
CA MET A 1 -25.52 -46.01 -36.66
C MET A 1 -26.69 -45.04 -36.53
N SER A 2 -26.73 -44.24 -35.47
CA SER A 2 -27.23 -42.85 -35.47
C SER A 2 -27.01 -42.27 -34.07
N ASN A 3 -25.83 -41.70 -33.84
CA ASN A 3 -25.53 -40.93 -32.63
C ASN A 3 -26.05 -39.51 -32.85
N GLY A 4 -27.21 -39.18 -32.26
CA GLY A 4 -27.68 -37.81 -32.15
C GLY A 4 -26.87 -37.08 -31.08
N ASN A 5 -25.92 -36.25 -31.49
CA ASN A 5 -25.27 -35.30 -30.59
C ASN A 5 -26.28 -34.21 -30.20
N PRO A 6 -26.57 -33.98 -28.92
CA PRO A 6 -27.42 -32.88 -28.50
C PRO A 6 -26.66 -31.57 -28.73
N VAL A 7 -27.16 -30.75 -29.65
CA VAL A 7 -26.64 -29.40 -29.89
C VAL A 7 -27.02 -28.56 -28.68
N VAL A 8 -26.04 -28.32 -27.81
CA VAL A 8 -26.18 -27.41 -26.66
C VAL A 8 -26.35 -26.00 -27.21
N HIS A 9 -27.59 -25.51 -27.27
CA HIS A 9 -27.86 -24.09 -27.53
C HIS A 9 -27.40 -23.27 -26.33
N VAL A 10 -26.11 -22.99 -26.26
CA VAL A 10 -25.58 -21.98 -25.34
C VAL A 10 -26.19 -20.65 -25.76
N ASN A 11 -27.04 -20.10 -24.91
CA ASN A 11 -27.71 -18.83 -25.14
C ASN A 11 -26.64 -17.77 -25.44
N ARG A 12 -26.64 -17.18 -26.64
CA ARG A 12 -25.57 -16.25 -27.09
C ARG A 12 -25.31 -15.13 -26.07
N ALA A 13 -26.35 -14.67 -25.38
CA ALA A 13 -26.24 -13.70 -24.28
C ALA A 13 -25.45 -14.22 -23.06
N ARG A 14 -25.62 -15.51 -22.69
CA ARG A 14 -24.85 -16.14 -21.60
C ARG A 14 -23.41 -16.38 -21.99
N LEU A 15 -23.16 -16.74 -23.25
CA LEU A 15 -21.81 -16.89 -23.80
C LEU A 15 -21.08 -15.54 -23.81
N LEU A 16 -21.73 -14.48 -24.29
CA LEU A 16 -21.17 -13.12 -24.32
C LEU A 16 -20.87 -12.60 -22.90
N LEU A 17 -21.73 -12.90 -21.92
CA LEU A 17 -21.50 -12.51 -20.52
C LEU A 17 -20.33 -13.27 -19.89
N MET A 18 -20.22 -14.59 -20.14
CA MET A 18 -19.07 -15.38 -19.68
C MET A 18 -17.76 -14.94 -20.34
N ILE A 19 -17.78 -14.66 -21.64
CA ILE A 19 -16.62 -14.13 -22.36
C ILE A 19 -16.27 -12.74 -21.84
N GLY A 20 -17.25 -11.86 -21.61
CA GLY A 20 -17.01 -10.54 -21.03
C GLY A 20 -16.37 -10.60 -19.65
N MET A 21 -16.83 -11.51 -18.79
CA MET A 21 -16.24 -11.71 -17.46
C MET A 21 -14.83 -12.32 -17.52
N ALA A 22 -14.61 -13.30 -18.40
CA ALA A 22 -13.28 -13.87 -18.61
C ALA A 22 -12.29 -12.85 -19.19
N VAL A 23 -12.73 -12.05 -20.17
CA VAL A 23 -11.92 -10.96 -20.75
C VAL A 23 -11.64 -9.89 -19.71
N PHE A 24 -12.62 -9.51 -18.88
CA PHE A 24 -12.40 -8.56 -17.78
C PHE A 24 -11.38 -9.10 -16.77
N PHE A 25 -11.46 -10.38 -16.39
CA PHE A 25 -10.51 -11.02 -15.49
C PHE A 25 -9.11 -11.10 -16.08
N VAL A 26 -8.98 -11.53 -17.34
CA VAL A 26 -7.68 -11.59 -18.03
C VAL A 26 -7.12 -10.20 -18.25
N ALA A 27 -7.94 -9.21 -18.64
CA ALA A 27 -7.51 -7.84 -18.83
C ALA A 27 -7.09 -7.20 -17.50
N SER A 28 -7.85 -7.39 -16.41
CA SER A 28 -7.46 -6.86 -15.09
C SER A 28 -6.16 -7.51 -14.60
N TYR A 29 -5.99 -8.82 -14.80
CA TYR A 29 -4.75 -9.53 -14.48
C TYR A 29 -3.57 -8.99 -15.30
N VAL A 30 -3.70 -8.90 -16.63
CA VAL A 30 -2.65 -8.41 -17.52
C VAL A 30 -2.31 -6.94 -17.23
N VAL A 31 -3.31 -6.10 -16.96
CA VAL A 31 -3.09 -4.70 -16.55
C VAL A 31 -2.35 -4.63 -15.22
N THR A 32 -2.71 -5.46 -14.25
CA THR A 32 -2.04 -5.50 -12.95
C THR A 32 -0.58 -5.93 -13.09
N VAL A 33 -0.31 -6.99 -13.85
CA VAL A 33 1.05 -7.49 -14.12
C VAL A 33 1.86 -6.47 -14.93
N ALA A 34 1.28 -5.85 -15.96
CA ALA A 34 1.95 -4.83 -16.76
C ALA A 34 2.27 -3.56 -15.95
N LEU A 35 1.38 -3.16 -15.04
CA LEU A 35 1.63 -2.04 -14.12
C LEU A 35 2.70 -2.40 -13.07
N TYR A 36 2.73 -3.65 -12.60
CA TYR A 36 3.77 -4.14 -11.70
C TYR A 36 5.15 -4.13 -12.36
N GLU A 37 5.26 -4.67 -13.58
CA GLU A 37 6.49 -4.66 -14.39
C GLU A 37 6.96 -3.23 -14.72
N ARG A 38 6.03 -2.34 -15.10
CA ARG A 38 6.34 -0.94 -15.44
C ARG A 38 6.67 -0.08 -14.23
N ALA A 39 6.17 -0.41 -13.05
CA ALA A 39 6.49 0.33 -11.83
C ALA A 39 7.95 0.16 -11.40
N GLY A 40 8.69 -0.75 -12.06
CA GLY A 40 10.00 -1.18 -11.64
C GLY A 40 9.83 -2.08 -10.42
N CYS A 41 10.53 -3.21 -10.44
CA CYS A 41 10.92 -3.88 -9.20
C CYS A 41 11.36 -2.78 -8.22
N GLY A 42 11.01 -2.87 -6.93
CA GLY A 42 11.50 -1.95 -5.89
C GLY A 42 13.02 -2.06 -5.68
N CYS A 43 13.78 -2.06 -6.77
CA CYS A 43 15.22 -2.08 -6.85
C CYS A 43 15.71 -0.78 -6.21
N PRO A 44 16.74 -0.87 -5.36
CA PRO A 44 17.36 0.28 -4.76
C PRO A 44 17.72 1.29 -5.84
N ARG A 45 17.03 2.43 -5.83
CA ARG A 45 17.39 3.56 -6.68
C ARG A 45 18.19 4.52 -5.81
N HIS A 46 19.40 4.82 -6.27
CA HIS A 46 20.14 5.96 -5.76
C HIS A 46 19.35 7.22 -6.12
N LEU A 47 18.71 7.83 -5.12
CA LEU A 47 17.87 9.01 -5.30
C LEU A 47 18.71 10.29 -5.39
N THR A 48 19.97 10.23 -4.96
CA THR A 48 20.96 11.29 -5.10
C THR A 48 22.35 10.63 -5.11
N GLU A 49 23.23 11.04 -6.00
CA GLU A 49 24.68 10.75 -5.86
C GLU A 49 25.23 11.77 -4.88
N GLY A 50 25.37 11.40 -3.61
CA GLY A 50 26.07 12.24 -2.64
C GLY A 50 27.52 12.41 -3.10
N LEU A 51 27.95 13.64 -3.33
CA LEU A 51 29.36 13.95 -3.54
C LEU A 51 30.13 13.51 -2.29
N ALA A 52 31.21 12.75 -2.47
CA ALA A 52 32.13 12.47 -1.38
C ALA A 52 32.71 13.81 -0.88
N SER A 53 32.83 13.98 0.44
CA SER A 53 33.55 15.13 0.99
C SER A 53 34.99 15.14 0.45
N ALA A 54 35.69 16.27 0.54
CA ALA A 54 37.07 16.43 0.07
C ALA A 54 38.04 15.35 0.63
N ASP A 55 37.69 14.75 1.78
CA ASP A 55 38.44 13.69 2.44
C ASP A 55 38.02 12.25 2.04
N GLY A 56 37.02 12.10 1.18
CA GLY A 56 36.49 10.79 0.74
C GLY A 56 35.45 10.17 1.69
N THR A 57 35.05 10.86 2.76
CA THR A 57 33.98 10.39 3.66
C THR A 57 32.63 10.52 2.98
N THR A 58 31.85 9.44 2.98
CA THR A 58 30.49 9.40 2.44
C THR A 58 29.49 9.03 3.53
N VAL A 59 28.35 9.72 3.57
CA VAL A 59 27.21 9.36 4.41
C VAL A 59 26.08 8.90 3.51
N ILE A 60 25.61 7.69 3.77
CA ILE A 60 24.49 7.07 3.08
C ILE A 60 23.33 7.00 4.07
N ILE A 61 22.15 7.43 3.65
CA ILE A 61 20.90 7.26 4.41
C ILE A 61 20.00 6.33 3.61
N ASP A 62 19.84 5.11 4.10
CA ASP A 62 18.91 4.12 3.57
C ASP A 62 17.54 4.35 4.19
N ILE A 63 16.52 4.52 3.36
CA ILE A 63 15.15 4.69 3.85
C ILE A 63 14.55 3.28 4.05
N GLU A 64 14.38 2.84 5.29
CA GLU A 64 14.00 1.44 5.61
C GLU A 64 12.50 1.25 5.84
N ASP A 65 11.89 2.10 6.69
CA ASP A 65 10.51 1.89 7.14
C ASP A 65 9.73 3.21 7.21
N LEU A 66 8.47 3.19 6.79
CA LEU A 66 7.57 4.34 6.79
C LEU A 66 6.30 4.01 7.56
N GLN A 67 6.15 4.64 8.73
CA GLN A 67 4.98 4.50 9.59
C GLN A 67 4.05 5.69 9.38
N THR A 68 3.22 5.60 8.34
CA THR A 68 2.30 6.66 7.89
C THR A 68 1.30 7.12 8.97
N VAL A 69 0.86 6.20 9.84
CA VAL A 69 -0.08 6.49 10.95
C VAL A 69 0.61 7.22 12.10
N LYS A 70 1.87 6.86 12.39
CA LYS A 70 2.65 7.47 13.48
C LYS A 70 3.38 8.74 13.06
N GLY A 71 3.46 9.00 11.75
CA GLY A 71 4.17 10.17 11.23
C GLY A 71 5.69 10.04 11.33
N THR A 72 6.21 8.81 11.27
CA THR A 72 7.66 8.54 11.40
C THR A 72 8.19 7.80 10.19
N LEU A 73 9.32 8.26 9.67
CA LEU A 73 10.14 7.59 8.66
C LEU A 73 11.46 7.17 9.32
N THR A 74 11.80 5.90 9.27
CA THR A 74 13.05 5.38 9.82
C THR A 74 14.09 5.36 8.70
N GLY A 75 15.10 6.21 8.82
CA GLY A 75 16.29 6.17 7.96
C GLY A 75 17.44 5.50 8.69
N LYS A 76 18.14 4.58 8.04
CA LYS A 76 19.35 3.96 8.57
C LYS A 76 20.55 4.69 8.00
N VAL A 77 21.37 5.25 8.88
CA VAL A 77 22.52 6.05 8.50
C VAL A 77 23.76 5.16 8.54
N THR A 78 24.41 5.03 7.39
CA THR A 78 25.67 4.31 7.21
C THR A 78 26.76 5.31 6.86
N ILE A 79 27.89 5.20 7.55
CA ILE A 79 29.01 6.11 7.40
C ILE A 79 30.18 5.30 6.86
N THR A 80 30.76 5.77 5.77
CA THR A 80 32.01 5.23 5.26
C THR A 80 33.07 6.32 5.41
N PRO A 81 33.93 6.23 6.44
CA PRO A 81 35.01 7.19 6.64
C PRO A 81 35.97 7.17 5.46
N GLY A 82 36.49 8.34 5.11
CA GLY A 82 37.56 8.45 4.12
C GLY A 82 38.84 7.73 4.55
N PRO A 83 39.71 7.35 3.60
CA PRO A 83 40.92 6.58 3.88
C PRO A 83 41.92 7.31 4.79
N SER A 84 41.85 8.64 4.91
CA SER A 84 42.65 9.45 5.84
C SER A 84 42.21 9.33 7.31
N LEU A 85 40.98 8.87 7.55
CA LEU A 85 40.37 8.73 8.88
C LEU A 85 40.42 7.30 9.42
N LEU A 86 40.97 6.37 8.65
CA LEU A 86 41.05 4.96 9.00
C LEU A 86 42.51 4.57 9.20
N ASP A 87 42.80 3.86 10.28
CA ASP A 87 44.10 3.22 10.48
C ASP A 87 44.25 2.06 9.47
N PRO A 88 45.31 2.03 8.64
CA PRO A 88 45.52 1.00 7.63
C PRO A 88 45.56 -0.44 8.17
N ASN A 89 45.92 -0.62 9.45
CA ASN A 89 46.08 -1.95 10.05
C ASN A 89 44.81 -2.38 10.78
N THR A 90 44.24 -1.50 11.60
CA THR A 90 43.11 -1.84 12.48
C THR A 90 41.75 -1.54 11.83
N HIS A 91 41.72 -0.78 10.73
CA HIS A 91 40.51 -0.25 10.09
C HIS A 91 39.59 0.54 11.04
N GLY A 92 40.09 0.90 12.22
CA GLY A 92 39.40 1.75 13.19
C GLY A 92 39.66 3.22 12.92
N LEU A 93 38.80 4.07 13.46
CA LEU A 93 38.94 5.52 13.34
C LEU A 93 40.25 6.02 13.97
N THR A 94 40.95 6.93 13.29
CA THR A 94 42.18 7.58 13.80
C THR A 94 41.89 8.66 14.84
N GLU A 95 40.68 9.22 14.82
CA GLU A 95 40.19 10.31 15.68
C GLU A 95 38.73 10.07 16.10
N ASP A 96 38.24 10.81 17.10
CA ASP A 96 36.82 10.74 17.49
C ASP A 96 35.93 11.31 16.36
N LEU A 97 34.82 10.65 16.08
CA LEU A 97 33.88 11.06 15.04
C LEU A 97 32.49 11.17 15.64
N SER A 98 31.79 12.28 15.43
CA SER A 98 30.40 12.42 15.80
C SER A 98 29.56 12.96 14.67
N ILE A 99 28.37 12.41 14.50
CA ILE A 99 27.41 12.84 13.50
C ILE A 99 26.16 13.31 14.22
N ALA A 100 25.73 14.52 13.87
CA ALA A 100 24.48 15.10 14.29
C ALA A 100 23.54 15.13 13.08
N VAL A 101 22.50 14.30 13.12
CA VAL A 101 21.40 14.37 12.16
C VAL A 101 20.34 15.27 12.76
N HIS A 102 20.19 16.44 12.17
CA HIS A 102 19.18 17.41 12.55
C HIS A 102 17.93 17.17 11.71
N SER A 103 16.87 16.72 12.40
CA SER A 103 15.51 16.63 11.88
C SER A 103 14.66 17.70 12.55
N ALA A 104 13.56 18.10 11.91
CA ALA A 104 12.69 19.19 12.36
C ALA A 104 12.16 19.04 13.80
N VAL A 105 12.19 17.83 14.38
CA VAL A 105 11.59 17.54 15.69
C VAL A 105 12.57 16.87 16.67
N THR A 106 13.41 15.93 16.21
CA THR A 106 14.32 15.18 17.10
C THR A 106 15.76 15.20 16.55
N PRO A 107 16.69 15.95 17.17
CA PRO A 107 18.10 15.86 16.85
C PRO A 107 18.64 14.52 17.34
N THR A 108 19.31 13.76 16.47
CA THR A 108 19.99 12.52 16.86
C THR A 108 21.49 12.73 16.71
N LYS A 109 22.23 12.64 17.82
CA LYS A 109 23.70 12.67 17.81
C LYS A 109 24.24 11.27 18.11
N ARG A 110 25.12 10.78 17.24
CA ARG A 110 25.86 9.53 17.45
C ARG A 110 27.35 9.81 17.42
N SER A 111 28.09 9.26 18.37
CA SER A 111 29.54 9.45 18.49
C SER A 111 30.26 8.11 18.58
N TRP A 112 31.44 8.05 17.95
CA TRP A 112 32.37 6.94 17.96
C TRP A 112 33.72 7.45 18.44
N THR A 113 34.33 6.69 19.34
CA THR A 113 35.67 7.00 19.86
C THR A 113 36.75 6.46 18.92
N LYS A 114 37.94 7.05 18.99
CA LYS A 114 39.14 6.54 18.32
C LYS A 114 39.31 5.02 18.49
N GLY A 115 39.70 4.36 17.41
CA GLY A 115 39.93 2.92 17.34
C GLY A 115 38.66 2.07 17.14
N THR A 116 37.48 2.70 17.08
CA THR A 116 36.22 1.99 16.77
C THR A 116 35.89 2.05 15.28
N VAL A 117 35.15 1.06 14.79
CA VAL A 117 34.61 1.05 13.43
C VAL A 117 33.20 1.63 13.46
N PRO A 118 32.89 2.67 12.66
CA PRO A 118 31.54 3.20 12.58
C PRO A 118 30.56 2.13 12.12
N GLY A 119 29.48 1.98 12.88
CA GLY A 119 28.38 1.09 12.56
C GLY A 119 27.20 1.88 12.03
N GLU A 120 26.20 1.13 11.56
CA GLU A 120 24.94 1.69 11.07
C GLU A 120 24.02 1.97 12.27
N PHE A 121 23.20 3.04 12.20
CA PHE A 121 22.24 3.34 13.26
C PHE A 121 20.93 3.91 12.70
N PRO A 122 19.77 3.55 13.29
CA PRO A 122 18.48 4.07 12.86
C PRO A 122 18.27 5.49 13.39
N VAL A 123 17.73 6.36 12.54
CA VAL A 123 17.34 7.73 12.84
C VAL A 123 15.86 7.91 12.52
N PRO A 124 15.02 8.23 13.51
CA PRO A 124 13.62 8.57 13.28
C PRO A 124 13.52 9.98 12.69
N LEU A 125 12.95 10.07 11.50
CA LEU A 125 12.65 11.31 10.79
C LEU A 125 11.14 11.57 10.86
N THR A 126 10.74 12.78 11.24
CA THR A 126 9.33 13.14 11.28
C THR A 126 8.83 13.47 9.88
N ILE A 127 7.68 12.89 9.51
CA ILE A 127 6.98 13.17 8.26
C ILE A 127 5.69 13.93 8.53
N SER A 128 5.32 14.75 7.55
CA SER A 128 4.04 15.44 7.48
C SER A 128 3.27 14.91 6.28
N GLY A 129 2.00 14.54 6.47
CA GLY A 129 1.15 14.01 5.43
C GLY A 129 -0.22 13.61 5.97
N ASN A 130 -1.13 13.27 5.07
CA ASN A 130 -2.48 12.86 5.45
C ASN A 130 -2.76 11.43 5.00
N SER A 131 -2.63 10.49 5.95
CA SER A 131 -2.91 9.06 5.73
C SER A 131 -4.37 8.75 5.44
N ALA A 132 -5.30 9.64 5.77
CA ALA A 132 -6.71 9.44 5.45
C ALA A 132 -7.00 9.54 3.94
N LYS A 133 -6.07 10.06 3.12
CA LYS A 133 -6.25 10.18 1.66
C LYS A 133 -5.77 8.96 0.86
N TRP A 134 -5.51 7.84 1.53
CA TRP A 134 -5.14 6.58 0.86
C TRP A 134 -6.08 6.28 -0.32
N PRO A 135 -5.57 5.86 -1.50
CA PRO A 135 -4.17 5.56 -1.82
C PRO A 135 -3.41 6.74 -2.47
N PHE A 136 -4.00 7.94 -2.47
CA PHE A 136 -3.44 9.17 -3.05
C PHE A 136 -2.83 10.08 -1.97
N ASP A 137 -2.31 9.45 -0.91
CA ASP A 137 -1.63 10.07 0.19
C ASP A 137 -0.22 10.54 -0.22
N HIS A 138 0.14 11.73 0.26
CA HIS A 138 1.41 12.37 0.00
C HIS A 138 2.08 12.72 1.32
N TYR A 139 3.36 12.39 1.44
CA TYR A 139 4.16 12.69 2.63
C TYR A 139 5.38 13.51 2.26
N LYS A 140 5.78 14.37 3.19
CA LYS A 140 7.00 15.18 3.09
C LYS A 140 7.73 15.16 4.42
N THR A 141 9.02 14.91 4.39
CA THR A 141 9.88 15.11 5.56
C THR A 141 10.05 16.60 5.86
N GLY A 142 10.36 16.91 7.11
CA GLY A 142 10.96 18.21 7.44
C GLY A 142 12.33 18.39 6.76
N PRO A 143 12.93 19.59 6.82
CA PRO A 143 14.30 19.80 6.37
C PRO A 143 15.24 18.88 7.17
N ILE A 144 16.05 18.10 6.46
CA ILE A 144 17.06 17.22 7.05
C ILE A 144 18.42 17.84 6.76
N THR A 145 19.22 18.06 7.81
CA THR A 145 20.63 18.45 7.68
C THR A 145 21.50 17.47 8.45
N VAL A 146 22.61 17.06 7.83
CA VAL A 146 23.59 16.17 8.44
C VAL A 146 24.87 16.95 8.65
N ASP A 147 25.25 17.09 9.91
CA ASP A 147 26.45 17.79 10.32
C ASP A 147 27.41 16.78 10.94
N VAL A 148 28.65 16.75 10.44
CA VAL A 148 29.71 15.85 10.94
C VAL A 148 30.72 16.67 11.72
N MET A 149 31.04 16.21 12.92
CA MET A 149 32.01 16.81 13.83
C MET A 149 33.14 15.81 14.06
N ARG A 150 34.37 16.24 13.82
CA ARG A 150 35.59 15.43 13.96
C ARG A 150 36.43 15.93 15.14
N GLY A 151 36.85 15.03 16.01
CA GLY A 151 37.64 15.36 17.19
C GLY A 151 37.01 16.49 18.02
N ASP A 152 37.85 17.48 18.35
CA ASP A 152 37.47 18.68 19.10
C ASP A 152 37.15 19.89 18.17
N ALA A 153 36.88 19.63 16.89
CA ALA A 153 36.60 20.68 15.92
C ALA A 153 35.34 21.45 16.30
N THR A 154 35.49 22.77 16.42
CA THR A 154 34.45 23.71 16.84
C THR A 154 33.43 24.04 15.75
N MET A 155 33.70 23.68 14.49
CA MET A 155 32.78 23.87 13.37
C MET A 155 32.34 22.53 12.76
N PRO A 156 31.03 22.21 12.77
CA PRO A 156 30.51 21.04 12.06
C PRO A 156 30.66 21.22 10.54
N GLU A 157 31.16 20.19 9.86
CA GLU A 157 31.20 20.15 8.40
C GLU A 157 29.86 19.61 7.89
N ARG A 158 29.18 20.38 7.06
CA ARG A 158 27.91 19.97 6.44
C ARG A 158 28.21 19.08 5.23
N MET A 159 27.79 17.84 5.28
CA MET A 159 28.11 16.86 4.24
C MET A 159 26.93 16.59 3.32
N SER A 160 27.24 16.33 2.04
CA SER A 160 26.30 15.79 1.07
C SER A 160 25.94 14.35 1.43
N VAL A 161 24.66 14.01 1.28
CA VAL A 161 24.11 12.71 1.68
C VAL A 161 23.58 11.96 0.47
N THR A 162 23.99 10.70 0.33
CA THR A 162 23.40 9.76 -0.64
C THR A 162 22.16 9.13 -0.02
N PHE A 163 21.00 9.28 -0.65
CA PHE A 163 19.78 8.59 -0.23
C PHE A 163 19.55 7.37 -1.11
N VAL A 164 19.33 6.22 -0.48
CA VAL A 164 18.97 4.98 -1.17
C VAL A 164 17.59 4.53 -0.72
N ASP A 165 16.72 4.29 -1.70
CA ASP A 165 15.36 3.83 -1.44
C ASP A 165 15.30 2.31 -1.26
N HIS A 166 14.87 1.85 -0.09
CA HIS A 166 14.59 0.43 0.15
C HIS A 166 13.11 0.15 0.43
N ILE A 167 12.24 1.16 0.36
CA ILE A 167 10.82 0.97 0.68
C ILE A 167 10.06 0.47 -0.55
N ALA A 168 9.78 -0.84 -0.56
CA ALA A 168 8.94 -1.44 -1.57
C ALA A 168 7.54 -0.78 -1.61
N GLY A 169 7.09 -0.41 -2.80
CA GLY A 169 5.74 0.12 -3.02
C GLY A 169 5.59 1.64 -2.82
N TRP A 170 6.69 2.34 -2.57
CA TRP A 170 6.77 3.80 -2.52
C TRP A 170 7.65 4.32 -3.65
N LYS A 171 7.40 5.55 -4.07
CA LYS A 171 8.26 6.31 -4.97
C LYS A 171 8.64 7.59 -4.24
N ASN A 172 9.94 7.72 -4.03
CA ASN A 172 10.53 8.79 -3.28
C ASN A 172 11.16 9.81 -4.24
N GLU A 173 10.83 11.08 -4.06
CA GLU A 173 11.39 12.20 -4.80
C GLU A 173 12.11 13.11 -3.82
N ILE A 174 13.38 13.41 -4.08
CA ILE A 174 14.17 14.28 -3.22
C ILE A 174 14.22 15.66 -3.86
N ALA A 175 13.71 16.65 -3.15
CA ALA A 175 13.91 18.04 -3.47
C ALA A 175 15.07 18.56 -2.60
N SER A 176 16.22 18.85 -3.24
CA SER A 176 17.29 19.63 -2.62
C SER A 176 17.29 21.05 -3.20
N ASP A 177 17.50 22.04 -2.34
CA ASP A 177 17.62 23.46 -2.74
C ASP A 177 19.08 23.82 -3.09
N ARG A 178 20.05 23.01 -2.62
CA ARG A 178 21.51 23.10 -2.88
C ARG A 178 22.18 21.73 -2.70
N ASP A 179 23.39 21.54 -3.22
CA ASP A 179 24.18 20.29 -3.07
C ASP A 179 24.48 19.90 -1.61
N THR A 180 24.46 20.86 -0.69
CA THR A 180 24.74 20.71 0.76
C THR A 180 23.65 21.29 1.66
N GLY A 181 22.49 21.68 1.10
CA GLY A 181 21.40 22.39 1.80
C GLY A 181 20.14 21.54 1.99
N PRO A 182 19.23 21.92 2.91
CA PRO A 182 18.35 20.99 3.60
C PRO A 182 17.57 20.09 2.65
N TYR A 183 17.77 18.78 2.80
CA TYR A 183 17.10 17.78 1.99
C TYR A 183 15.65 17.65 2.43
N ARG A 184 14.74 17.60 1.47
CA ARG A 184 13.33 17.28 1.69
C ARG A 184 12.98 16.06 0.85
N VAL A 185 12.56 15.00 1.51
CA VAL A 185 12.09 13.79 0.84
C VAL A 185 10.58 13.88 0.74
N ALA A 186 10.06 13.84 -0.48
CA ALA A 186 8.65 13.68 -0.77
C ALA A 186 8.39 12.20 -1.10
N LEU A 187 7.48 11.57 -0.36
CA LEU A 187 7.11 10.18 -0.54
C LEU A 187 5.68 10.11 -1.08
N HIS A 188 5.49 9.34 -2.14
CA HIS A 188 4.18 9.01 -2.68
C HIS A 188 4.09 7.52 -3.00
N ARG A 189 2.88 6.94 -2.99
CA ARG A 189 2.73 5.51 -3.30
C ARG A 189 3.13 5.23 -4.75
N SER A 190 3.76 4.08 -4.98
CA SER A 190 4.08 3.64 -6.34
C SER A 190 2.79 3.30 -7.10
N PRO A 191 2.77 3.48 -8.43
CA PRO A 191 1.59 3.14 -9.24
C PRO A 191 1.23 1.65 -9.16
N SER A 192 2.19 0.75 -8.91
CA SER A 192 1.93 -0.67 -8.67
C SER A 192 1.14 -0.93 -7.40
N THR A 193 1.50 -0.26 -6.29
CA THR A 193 0.77 -0.33 -5.02
C THR A 193 -0.66 0.18 -5.17
N VAL A 194 -0.85 1.30 -5.87
CA VAL A 194 -2.18 1.86 -6.15
C VAL A 194 -3.00 0.89 -7.01
N ALA A 195 -2.41 0.30 -8.04
CA ALA A 195 -3.08 -0.66 -8.91
C ALA A 195 -3.53 -1.93 -8.15
N PHE A 196 -2.64 -2.51 -7.33
CA PHE A 196 -2.97 -3.67 -6.51
C PHE A 196 -4.12 -3.35 -5.53
N GLY A 197 -4.07 -2.19 -4.87
CA GLY A 197 -5.16 -1.71 -4.02
C GLY A 197 -6.48 -1.56 -4.79
N ALA A 198 -6.44 -1.01 -6.01
CA ALA A 198 -7.62 -0.86 -6.87
C ALA A 198 -8.25 -2.23 -7.24
N VAL A 199 -7.45 -3.28 -7.43
CA VAL A 199 -7.96 -4.64 -7.67
C VAL A 199 -8.73 -5.16 -6.46
N ILE A 200 -8.19 -5.04 -5.25
CA ILE A 200 -8.85 -5.46 -4.01
C ILE A 200 -10.17 -4.72 -3.81
N VAL A 201 -10.15 -3.39 -4.02
CA VAL A 201 -11.35 -2.54 -3.99
C VAL A 201 -12.36 -2.99 -5.05
N GLY A 202 -11.91 -3.31 -6.25
CA GLY A 202 -12.73 -3.87 -7.32
C GLY A 202 -13.41 -5.18 -6.93
N VAL A 203 -12.70 -6.07 -6.22
CA VAL A 203 -13.27 -7.32 -5.68
C VAL A 203 -14.34 -7.02 -4.64
N LEU A 204 -14.10 -6.08 -3.70
CA LEU A 204 -15.10 -5.66 -2.71
C LEU A 204 -16.39 -5.15 -3.37
N VAL A 205 -16.26 -4.28 -4.36
CA VAL A 205 -17.39 -3.75 -5.12
C VAL A 205 -18.10 -4.85 -5.90
N ALA A 206 -17.35 -5.75 -6.54
CA ALA A 206 -17.92 -6.87 -7.28
C ALA A 206 -18.74 -7.80 -6.35
N LEU A 207 -18.24 -8.12 -5.15
CA LEU A 207 -18.98 -8.89 -4.16
C LEU A 207 -20.32 -8.21 -3.80
N ALA A 208 -20.31 -6.90 -3.55
CA ALA A 208 -21.53 -6.13 -3.28
C ALA A 208 -22.50 -6.15 -4.47
N VAL A 209 -22.01 -5.95 -5.70
CA VAL A 209 -22.85 -5.98 -6.90
C VAL A 209 -23.48 -7.35 -7.10
N VAL A 210 -22.71 -8.42 -6.98
CA VAL A 210 -23.22 -9.79 -7.12
C VAL A 210 -24.28 -10.08 -6.05
N ALA A 211 -24.05 -9.66 -4.80
CA ALA A 211 -25.02 -9.76 -3.73
C ALA A 211 -26.33 -9.02 -4.05
N VAL A 212 -26.25 -7.76 -4.49
CA VAL A 212 -27.44 -6.97 -4.87
C VAL A 212 -28.17 -7.64 -6.05
N VAL A 213 -27.45 -8.08 -7.07
CA VAL A 213 -28.05 -8.74 -8.24
C VAL A 213 -28.78 -10.03 -7.83
N VAL A 214 -28.19 -10.88 -7.00
CA VAL A 214 -28.83 -12.12 -6.54
C VAL A 214 -30.08 -11.81 -5.69
N ALA A 215 -29.99 -10.82 -4.80
CA ALA A 215 -31.12 -10.36 -3.98
C ALA A 215 -32.27 -9.86 -4.86
N VAL A 216 -31.98 -8.97 -5.81
CA VAL A 216 -32.95 -8.40 -6.75
C VAL A 216 -33.58 -9.47 -7.63
N LEU A 217 -32.80 -10.39 -8.21
CA LEU A 217 -33.32 -11.49 -9.02
C LEU A 217 -34.25 -12.42 -8.24
N THR A 218 -33.97 -12.61 -6.95
CA THR A 218 -34.84 -13.39 -6.06
C THR A 218 -36.14 -12.64 -5.78
N PHE A 219 -36.06 -11.33 -5.53
CA PHE A 219 -37.23 -10.47 -5.33
C PHE A 219 -38.18 -10.42 -6.53
N LEU A 220 -37.61 -10.33 -7.75
CA LEU A 220 -38.33 -10.37 -9.03
C LEU A 220 -38.95 -11.75 -9.35
N GLY A 221 -38.72 -12.77 -8.52
CA GLY A 221 -39.27 -14.12 -8.72
C GLY A 221 -38.60 -14.91 -9.85
N TRP A 222 -37.47 -14.43 -10.40
CA TRP A 222 -36.76 -15.10 -11.49
C TRP A 222 -35.91 -16.27 -11.00
N ARG A 223 -35.61 -16.33 -9.68
CA ARG A 223 -34.96 -17.46 -9.03
C ARG A 223 -35.67 -17.83 -7.73
N LYS A 224 -35.72 -19.14 -7.46
CA LYS A 224 -36.29 -19.70 -6.22
C LYS A 224 -35.39 -19.38 -5.02
N PHE A 225 -36.02 -19.09 -3.89
CA PHE A 225 -35.34 -18.96 -2.61
C PHE A 225 -34.62 -20.26 -2.24
N GLN A 226 -33.38 -20.14 -1.76
CA GLN A 226 -32.59 -21.25 -1.26
C GLN A 226 -32.02 -20.87 0.12
N PRO A 227 -32.39 -21.57 1.22
CA PRO A 227 -31.88 -21.29 2.56
C PRO A 227 -30.35 -21.18 2.68
N PRO A 228 -29.54 -21.96 1.93
CA PRO A 228 -28.08 -21.81 1.93
C PRO A 228 -27.55 -20.44 1.45
N MET A 229 -28.35 -19.62 0.77
CA MET A 229 -27.90 -18.31 0.31
C MET A 229 -27.75 -17.30 1.45
N THR A 230 -28.49 -17.47 2.55
CA THR A 230 -28.39 -16.58 3.71
C THR A 230 -27.01 -16.70 4.39
N THR A 231 -26.48 -17.92 4.49
CA THR A 231 -25.13 -18.15 5.05
C THR A 231 -24.05 -17.59 4.12
N TRP A 232 -24.27 -17.60 2.81
CA TRP A 232 -23.37 -17.00 1.83
C TRP A 232 -23.30 -15.46 1.95
N TYR A 233 -24.43 -14.77 2.14
CA TYR A 233 -24.41 -13.32 2.43
C TYR A 233 -23.67 -12.99 3.73
N ALA A 234 -23.89 -13.79 4.78
CA ALA A 234 -23.16 -13.63 6.04
C ALA A 234 -21.64 -13.80 5.85
N ALA A 235 -21.23 -14.84 5.10
CA ALA A 235 -19.82 -15.07 4.78
C ALA A 235 -19.19 -13.90 4.00
N MET A 236 -19.91 -13.32 3.03
CA MET A 236 -19.45 -12.13 2.30
C MET A 236 -19.24 -10.94 3.23
N LEU A 237 -20.16 -10.72 4.17
CA LEU A 237 -20.07 -9.61 5.12
C LEU A 237 -18.84 -9.74 6.04
N PHE A 238 -18.54 -10.96 6.49
CA PHE A 238 -17.30 -11.24 7.25
C PHE A 238 -16.03 -11.16 6.40
N ALA A 239 -16.12 -11.43 5.10
CA ALA A 239 -14.97 -11.35 4.19
C ALA A 239 -14.54 -9.90 3.88
N VAL A 240 -15.42 -8.91 4.05
CA VAL A 240 -15.10 -7.49 3.78
C VAL A 240 -13.94 -6.99 4.63
N VAL A 241 -13.93 -7.30 5.93
CA VAL A 241 -12.92 -6.77 6.86
C VAL A 241 -11.52 -7.32 6.57
N PRO A 242 -11.30 -8.64 6.42
CA PRO A 242 -10.01 -9.18 6.01
C PRO A 242 -9.54 -8.63 4.66
N LEU A 243 -10.45 -8.50 3.69
CA LEU A 243 -10.10 -8.03 2.35
C LEU A 243 -9.68 -6.54 2.36
N ARG A 244 -10.36 -5.70 3.15
CA ARG A 244 -9.95 -4.32 3.40
C ARG A 244 -8.60 -4.24 4.12
N ASN A 245 -8.32 -5.14 5.04
CA ASN A 245 -7.04 -5.18 5.76
C ASN A 245 -5.89 -5.80 4.94
N ALA A 246 -6.19 -6.43 3.80
CA ALA A 246 -5.20 -6.90 2.84
C ALA A 246 -4.71 -5.79 1.89
N LEU A 247 -5.24 -4.56 2.00
CA LEU A 247 -4.72 -3.42 1.27
C LEU A 247 -3.25 -3.16 1.65
N PRO A 248 -2.39 -2.80 0.69
CA PRO A 248 -0.99 -2.49 0.96
C PRO A 248 -0.86 -1.37 1.98
N ASP A 249 -0.07 -1.62 3.04
CA ASP A 249 0.10 -0.68 4.16
C ASP A 249 -1.28 -0.17 4.62
N ALA A 250 -2.06 -1.12 5.16
CA ALA A 250 -3.50 -1.00 5.34
C ALA A 250 -3.89 0.36 5.93
N PRO A 251 -4.83 1.07 5.29
CA PRO A 251 -5.11 2.44 5.66
C PRO A 251 -5.65 2.52 7.10
N PRO A 252 -5.38 3.63 7.81
CA PRO A 252 -5.96 3.84 9.13
C PRO A 252 -7.50 3.78 9.07
N ILE A 253 -8.10 3.29 10.16
CA ILE A 253 -9.57 3.22 10.27
C ILE A 253 -10.15 4.64 10.09
N GLY A 254 -11.15 4.77 9.21
CA GLY A 254 -11.77 6.06 8.90
C GLY A 254 -11.08 6.81 7.75
N SER A 255 -10.19 6.15 7.03
CA SER A 255 -9.65 6.63 5.76
C SER A 255 -10.76 6.88 4.72
N TRP A 256 -10.46 7.71 3.71
CA TRP A 256 -11.38 8.05 2.63
C TRP A 256 -12.00 6.82 1.97
N ILE A 257 -11.18 5.78 1.71
CA ILE A 257 -11.63 4.53 1.09
C ILE A 257 -12.65 3.77 1.96
N ASP A 258 -12.50 3.84 3.28
CA ASP A 258 -13.46 3.20 4.19
C ASP A 258 -14.83 3.87 4.10
N VAL A 259 -14.85 5.20 4.06
CA VAL A 259 -16.07 6.00 4.03
C VAL A 259 -16.75 5.93 2.66
N THR A 260 -15.98 5.99 1.57
CA THR A 260 -16.55 6.06 0.22
C THR A 260 -16.87 4.71 -0.39
N ILE A 261 -16.17 3.64 -0.01
CA ILE A 261 -16.35 2.33 -0.64
C ILE A 261 -16.69 1.25 0.38
N THR A 262 -15.82 1.01 1.37
CA THR A 262 -16.00 -0.14 2.29
C THR A 262 -17.33 -0.08 3.03
N LEU A 263 -17.70 1.10 3.55
CA LEU A 263 -18.98 1.33 4.23
C LEU A 263 -20.15 1.02 3.30
N TRP A 264 -20.12 1.51 2.06
CA TRP A 264 -21.19 1.29 1.09
C TRP A 264 -21.29 -0.16 0.62
N VAL A 265 -20.17 -0.87 0.53
CA VAL A 265 -20.13 -2.33 0.29
C VAL A 265 -20.85 -3.06 1.43
N ILE A 266 -20.57 -2.72 2.69
CA ILE A 266 -21.25 -3.31 3.85
C ILE A 266 -22.74 -2.99 3.82
N VAL A 267 -23.12 -1.73 3.60
CA VAL A 267 -24.53 -1.30 3.52
C VAL A 267 -25.26 -2.06 2.41
N ALA A 268 -24.66 -2.18 1.22
CA ALA A 268 -25.25 -2.92 0.11
C ALA A 268 -25.43 -4.41 0.44
N LEU A 269 -24.46 -5.04 1.11
CA LEU A 269 -24.55 -6.43 1.55
C LEU A 269 -25.67 -6.62 2.59
N VAL A 270 -25.75 -5.75 3.60
CA VAL A 270 -26.80 -5.80 4.61
C VAL A 270 -28.18 -5.59 3.98
N MET A 271 -28.34 -4.59 3.13
CA MET A 271 -29.60 -4.34 2.42
C MET A 271 -30.01 -5.52 1.53
N SER A 272 -29.05 -6.13 0.83
CA SER A 272 -29.27 -7.33 0.01
C SER A 272 -29.74 -8.50 0.88
N MET A 273 -29.11 -8.71 2.03
CA MET A 273 -29.49 -9.75 2.98
C MET A 273 -30.89 -9.52 3.55
N LEU A 274 -31.23 -8.29 3.95
CA LEU A 274 -32.56 -7.93 4.44
C LEU A 274 -33.63 -8.15 3.37
N LEU A 275 -33.37 -7.74 2.12
CA LEU A 275 -34.27 -7.95 0.99
C LEU A 275 -34.47 -9.44 0.71
N PHE A 276 -33.40 -10.24 0.80
CA PHE A 276 -33.47 -11.69 0.65
C PHE A 276 -34.32 -12.35 1.77
N ILE A 277 -34.15 -11.92 3.03
CA ILE A 277 -34.96 -12.37 4.18
C ILE A 277 -36.43 -11.93 4.02
N TYR A 278 -36.67 -10.74 3.50
CA TYR A 278 -38.04 -10.29 3.19
C TYR A 278 -38.71 -11.18 2.14
N CYS A 279 -38.00 -11.54 1.07
CA CYS A 279 -38.51 -12.47 0.07
C CYS A 279 -38.83 -13.84 0.67
N TRP A 280 -37.98 -14.32 1.59
CA TRP A 280 -38.25 -15.53 2.34
C TRP A 280 -39.58 -15.45 3.10
N TRP A 281 -39.79 -14.37 3.86
CA TRP A 281 -41.03 -14.18 4.61
C TRP A 281 -42.27 -14.05 3.71
N ARG A 282 -42.14 -13.37 2.57
CA ARG A 282 -43.21 -13.25 1.57
C ARG A 282 -43.55 -14.59 0.93
N ASP A 283 -42.56 -15.33 0.46
CA ASP A 283 -42.75 -16.52 -0.39
C ASP A 283 -43.02 -17.80 0.42
N LEU A 284 -42.66 -17.84 1.71
CA LEU A 284 -43.00 -18.94 2.63
C LEU A 284 -44.22 -18.65 3.52
N ASN A 285 -44.93 -17.52 3.34
CA ASN A 285 -46.20 -17.31 4.03
C ASN A 285 -47.26 -18.28 3.46
N PRO A 286 -47.82 -19.19 4.28
CA PRO A 286 -48.69 -20.28 3.82
C PRO A 286 -50.09 -19.83 3.35
N ASP A 287 -50.44 -18.56 3.47
CA ASP A 287 -51.79 -18.04 3.16
C ASP A 287 -52.02 -17.70 1.68
N ALA A 288 -51.05 -17.95 0.79
CA ALA A 288 -51.26 -17.91 -0.65
C ALA A 288 -52.08 -19.13 -1.09
N THR A 289 -53.36 -19.12 -0.74
CA THR A 289 -54.38 -20.04 -1.23
C THR A 289 -54.29 -20.06 -2.76
N PRO A 290 -54.07 -21.22 -3.41
CA PRO A 290 -54.19 -21.29 -4.85
C PRO A 290 -55.62 -20.90 -5.19
N ALA A 291 -55.81 -19.83 -5.95
CA ALA A 291 -57.12 -19.47 -6.47
C ALA A 291 -57.71 -20.72 -7.11
N ALA A 292 -58.82 -21.21 -6.55
CA ALA A 292 -59.51 -22.38 -7.06
C ALA A 292 -59.77 -22.17 -8.56
N VAL A 293 -59.31 -23.12 -9.38
CA VAL A 293 -59.67 -23.19 -10.78
C VAL A 293 -61.19 -23.39 -10.84
N PRO A 294 -61.97 -22.46 -11.41
CA PRO A 294 -63.39 -22.71 -11.60
C PRO A 294 -63.57 -23.75 -12.72
N ALA A 295 -64.07 -24.92 -12.30
CA ALA A 295 -64.68 -26.05 -13.01
C ALA A 295 -63.92 -26.67 -14.20
#